data_AF-A0A518B3T3-F1
#
_entry.id   AF-A0A518B3T3-F1
#
_cell.length_a   1.000
_cell.length_b   1.000
_cell.length_c   1.000
_cell.angle_alpha   90.00
_cell.angle_beta   90.00
_cell.angle_gamma   90.00
#
_symmetry.space_group_name_H-M   'P 1'
#
loop_
_entity.id
_entity.type
_entity.pdbx_description
1 polymer ?
#
loop_
_entity_poly.entity_id
_entity_poly.type
_entity_poly.pdbx_seq_one_letter_code
_entity_poly.pdbx_strand_id
1 'polypeptide(L)'
;MNGIVYHIASGHAFFTGIALVLVAALLSIVRSPLAIRVSGFALVIGAIALVISSAAIPYWSYALLAIGILGSGFDSLHRHGTLSGCIDESSGFACFALLDPHRLAESRADGPLVRRSLAWIVTHRGQWKRWGWAALLGSCTIALALESPHHLRWNLSPAPNRRLTVIGDSITAGTGTLDASQRWPAILARRHDLTVQDISHAGDTVSLAMKRLDTSPIEADVVLIELGGNDLLGSTNSHDFARDLDALLARVATPERQVVMLELPLPPFCNEYGRAQRRLAHKHGVVLAPKRYLLSVIAPSTATLDTIHLTRNGHEQMAETVWMLVASAYR
;
A
#
# COMPACT_ATOMS: atom_id res chain seq x y z
N MET A 1 -17.90 -7.31 2.30
CA MET A 1 -16.59 -7.56 1.65
C MET A 1 -15.81 -8.59 2.44
N ASN A 2 -15.00 -9.46 1.80
CA ASN A 2 -14.10 -10.38 2.50
C ASN A 2 -13.06 -9.59 3.32
N GLY A 3 -12.80 -9.97 4.57
CA GLY A 3 -11.84 -9.30 5.44
C GLY A 3 -10.42 -9.22 4.86
N ILE A 4 -10.02 -10.18 4.02
CA ILE A 4 -8.73 -10.15 3.30
C ILE A 4 -8.69 -9.00 2.29
N VAL A 5 -9.76 -8.81 1.51
CA VAL A 5 -9.86 -7.72 0.53
C VAL A 5 -9.82 -6.38 1.24
N TYR A 6 -10.53 -6.25 2.37
CA TYR A 6 -10.44 -5.05 3.22
C TYR A 6 -9.01 -4.80 3.70
N HIS A 7 -8.32 -5.84 4.16
CA HIS A 7 -6.95 -5.72 4.67
C HIS A 7 -5.96 -5.25 3.58
N ILE A 8 -6.15 -5.71 2.34
CA ILE A 8 -5.35 -5.29 1.19
C ILE A 8 -5.70 -3.87 0.74
N ALA A 9 -6.98 -3.59 0.50
CA ALA A 9 -7.46 -2.31 -0.03
C ALA A 9 -7.33 -1.15 0.98
N SER A 10 -7.29 -1.44 2.28
CA SER A 10 -7.03 -0.43 3.34
C SER A 10 -5.55 -0.04 3.47
N GLY A 11 -4.65 -0.82 2.87
CA GLY A 11 -3.21 -0.68 3.06
C GLY A 11 -2.67 -1.39 4.30
N HIS A 12 -3.52 -1.97 5.16
CA HIS A 12 -3.05 -2.65 6.38
C HIS A 12 -2.18 -3.88 6.10
N ALA A 13 -2.36 -4.54 4.95
CA ALA A 13 -1.49 -5.63 4.49
C ALA A 13 -0.01 -5.24 4.44
N PHE A 14 0.30 -3.96 4.20
CA PHE A 14 1.67 -3.45 4.25
C PHE A 14 2.29 -3.61 5.64
N PHE A 15 1.60 -3.16 6.70
CA PHE A 15 2.09 -3.24 8.07
C PHE A 15 2.21 -4.69 8.54
N THR A 16 1.24 -5.55 8.19
CA THR A 16 1.32 -6.99 8.43
C THR A 16 2.52 -7.60 7.72
N GLY A 17 2.78 -7.20 6.47
CA GLY A 17 3.93 -7.64 5.69
C GLY A 17 5.27 -7.27 6.36
N ILE A 18 5.44 -6.01 6.76
CA ILE A 18 6.63 -5.55 7.50
C ILE A 18 6.79 -6.35 8.81
N ALA A 19 5.72 -6.52 9.59
CA ALA A 19 5.78 -7.26 10.84
C ALA A 19 6.21 -8.72 10.63
N LEU A 20 5.64 -9.40 9.62
CA LEU A 20 6.01 -10.78 9.30
C LEU A 20 7.46 -10.92 8.80
N VAL A 21 7.96 -9.95 8.02
CA VAL A 21 9.37 -9.92 7.59
C VAL A 21 10.30 -9.75 8.79
N LEU A 22 9.96 -8.86 9.74
CA LEU A 22 10.75 -8.67 10.96
C LEU A 22 10.71 -9.91 11.86
N VAL A 23 9.54 -10.55 12.02
CA VAL A 23 9.40 -11.82 12.75
C VAL A 23 10.21 -12.93 12.08
N ALA A 24 10.14 -13.05 10.76
CA ALA A 24 10.91 -14.01 9.99
C ALA A 24 12.41 -13.81 10.20
N ALA A 25 12.88 -12.55 10.18
CA ALA A 25 14.25 -12.21 10.50
C ALA A 25 14.59 -12.69 11.92
N LEU A 26 13.85 -12.28 12.95
CA LEU A 26 14.09 -12.66 14.36
C LEU A 26 14.15 -14.17 14.56
N LEU A 27 13.22 -14.92 13.96
CA LEU A 27 13.20 -16.38 14.03
C LEU A 27 14.40 -17.03 13.33
N SER A 28 14.98 -16.40 12.31
CA SER A 28 16.17 -16.92 11.62
C SER A 28 17.44 -16.92 12.51
N ILE A 29 17.42 -16.19 13.64
CA ILE A 29 18.49 -16.22 14.65
C ILE A 29 18.46 -17.55 15.41
N VAL A 30 17.26 -18.11 15.60
CA VAL A 30 17.04 -19.33 16.39
C VAL A 30 17.44 -20.55 15.57
N ARG A 31 18.32 -21.40 16.11
CA ARG A 31 18.81 -22.62 15.44
C ARG A 31 17.89 -23.84 15.61
N SER A 32 16.57 -23.65 15.65
CA SER A 32 15.62 -24.77 15.76
C SER A 32 14.98 -25.10 14.41
N PRO A 33 14.76 -26.38 14.06
CA PRO A 33 14.13 -26.76 12.79
C PRO A 33 12.74 -26.14 12.61
N LEU A 34 11.97 -26.02 13.69
CA LEU A 34 10.67 -25.36 13.69
C LEU A 34 10.80 -23.86 13.39
N ALA A 35 11.74 -23.16 14.04
CA ALA A 35 11.94 -21.73 13.81
C ALA A 35 12.36 -21.43 12.36
N ILE A 36 13.20 -22.28 11.76
CA ILE A 36 13.59 -22.14 10.34
C ILE A 36 12.37 -22.29 9.41
N ARG A 37 11.53 -23.30 9.64
CA ARG A 37 10.31 -23.50 8.84
C ARG A 37 9.34 -22.33 8.99
N VAL A 38 9.06 -21.93 10.23
CA VAL A 38 8.15 -20.81 10.52
C VAL A 38 8.69 -19.50 9.96
N SER A 39 10.01 -19.26 10.06
CA SER A 39 10.68 -18.09 9.46
C SER A 39 10.48 -18.05 7.94
N GLY A 40 10.67 -19.18 7.24
CA GLY A 40 10.43 -19.27 5.79
C GLY A 40 8.98 -18.95 5.41
N PHE A 41 8.00 -19.53 6.11
CA PHE A 41 6.58 -19.22 5.88
C PHE A 41 6.25 -17.75 6.18
N ALA A 42 6.71 -17.22 7.31
CA ALA A 42 6.48 -15.83 7.68
C ALA A 42 7.09 -14.87 6.64
N LEU A 43 8.28 -15.17 6.11
CA LEU A 43 8.90 -14.37 5.06
C LEU A 43 8.07 -14.39 3.78
N VAL A 44 7.67 -15.58 3.31
CA VAL A 44 6.91 -15.71 2.05
C VAL A 44 5.57 -14.97 2.17
N ILE A 45 4.84 -15.19 3.26
CA ILE A 45 3.56 -14.50 3.50
C ILE A 45 3.78 -13.00 3.63
N GLY A 46 4.82 -12.57 4.35
CA GLY A 46 5.15 -11.15 4.53
C GLY A 46 5.51 -10.46 3.22
N ALA A 47 6.33 -11.10 2.38
CA ALA A 47 6.71 -10.59 1.07
C ALA A 47 5.50 -10.51 0.13
N ILE A 48 4.64 -11.54 0.11
CA ILE A 48 3.38 -11.51 -0.65
C ILE A 48 2.52 -10.34 -0.17
N ALA A 49 2.33 -10.18 1.15
CA ALA A 49 1.55 -9.10 1.73
C ALA A 49 2.08 -7.72 1.33
N LEU A 50 3.40 -7.51 1.29
CA LEU A 50 4.02 -6.27 0.81
C LEU A 50 3.73 -6.00 -0.66
N VAL A 51 3.84 -7.02 -1.52
CA VAL A 51 3.63 -6.89 -2.97
C VAL A 51 2.17 -6.61 -3.32
N ILE A 52 1.24 -7.33 -2.68
CA ILE A 52 -0.19 -7.14 -2.94
C ILE A 52 -0.77 -5.93 -2.20
N SER A 53 -0.04 -5.35 -1.25
CA SER A 53 -0.52 -4.19 -0.50
C SER A 53 -0.80 -3.01 -1.43
N SER A 54 -1.89 -2.30 -1.14
CA SER A 54 -2.23 -1.04 -1.80
C SER A 54 -1.36 0.14 -1.32
N ALA A 55 -0.22 -0.10 -0.69
CA ALA A 55 0.66 0.96 -0.20
C ALA A 55 1.28 1.70 -1.37
N ALA A 56 1.05 3.01 -1.45
CA ALA A 56 1.54 3.84 -2.53
C ALA A 56 2.91 4.45 -2.17
N ILE A 57 3.82 3.62 -1.64
CA ILE A 57 5.21 4.04 -1.39
C ILE A 57 6.01 4.07 -2.71
N PRO A 58 7.10 4.85 -2.79
CA PRO A 58 7.96 4.91 -3.97
C PRO A 58 8.61 3.56 -4.30
N TYR A 59 8.82 3.28 -5.60
CA TYR A 59 9.44 2.03 -6.06
C TYR A 59 10.83 1.74 -5.49
N TRP A 60 11.64 2.79 -5.29
CA TRP A 60 12.96 2.61 -4.70
C TRP A 60 12.88 2.07 -3.27
N SER A 61 11.81 2.36 -2.52
CA SER A 61 11.61 1.82 -1.16
C SER A 61 11.34 0.32 -1.20
N TYR A 62 10.57 -0.16 -2.19
CA TYR A 62 10.39 -1.61 -2.41
C TYR A 62 11.70 -2.29 -2.79
N ALA A 63 12.52 -1.65 -3.62
CA ALA A 63 13.84 -2.17 -3.97
C ALA A 63 14.75 -2.29 -2.75
N LEU A 64 14.76 -1.30 -1.85
CA LEU A 64 15.51 -1.37 -0.59
C LEU A 64 15.03 -2.51 0.32
N LEU A 65 13.71 -2.70 0.42
CA LEU A 65 13.13 -3.82 1.17
C LEU A 65 13.58 -5.17 0.59
N ALA A 66 13.53 -5.32 -0.74
CA ALA A 66 13.98 -6.54 -1.41
C ALA A 66 15.47 -6.80 -1.19
N ILE A 67 16.33 -5.77 -1.29
CA ILE A 67 17.76 -5.87 -1.01
C ILE A 67 18.00 -6.25 0.45
N GLY A 68 17.28 -5.64 1.40
CA GLY A 68 17.37 -5.95 2.82
C GLY A 68 16.97 -7.41 3.12
N ILE A 69 15.88 -7.88 2.51
CA ILE A 69 15.41 -9.27 2.62
C ILE A 69 16.45 -10.25 2.05
N LEU A 70 16.98 -9.99 0.85
CA LEU A 70 17.99 -10.87 0.25
C LEU A 70 19.31 -10.85 1.03
N GLY A 71 19.72 -9.68 1.51
CA GLY A 71 20.96 -9.46 2.25
C GLY A 71 20.95 -10.01 3.68
N SER A 72 19.79 -10.14 4.33
CA SER A 72 19.70 -10.65 5.71
C SER A 72 20.11 -12.13 5.85
N GLY A 73 20.30 -12.83 4.73
CA GLY A 73 20.87 -14.18 4.71
C GLY A 73 19.83 -15.29 4.87
N PHE A 74 18.64 -15.14 4.29
CA PHE A 74 17.67 -16.23 4.09
C PHE A 74 18.21 -17.42 3.26
N ASP A 75 19.40 -17.25 2.69
CA ASP A 75 20.26 -18.20 1.99
C ASP A 75 20.55 -19.53 2.76
N SER A 76 20.11 -19.64 4.03
CA SER A 76 20.19 -20.88 4.82
C SER A 76 19.04 -21.86 4.56
N LEU A 77 18.02 -21.50 3.78
CA LEU A 77 16.91 -22.39 3.42
C LEU A 77 17.28 -23.43 2.35
N HIS A 78 18.35 -23.21 1.57
CA HIS A 78 18.74 -24.13 0.49
C HIS A 78 19.76 -25.21 0.87
N ARG A 79 20.28 -25.25 2.10
CA ARG A 79 21.39 -26.17 2.46
C ARG A 79 21.04 -27.36 3.34
N HIS A 80 19.77 -27.57 3.68
CA HIS A 80 19.34 -28.74 4.46
C HIS A 80 18.31 -29.62 3.74
N GLY A 81 18.20 -29.50 2.41
CA GLY A 81 17.23 -30.24 1.62
C GLY A 81 17.76 -30.71 0.27
N THR A 82 18.93 -31.36 0.24
CA THR A 82 19.33 -32.22 -0.90
C THR A 82 20.49 -33.15 -0.51
N LEU A 83 20.19 -34.46 -0.52
CA LEU A 83 21.08 -35.57 -0.86
C LEU A 83 22.38 -35.72 -0.04
N SER A 84 22.26 -36.24 1.18
CA SER A 84 23.35 -37.00 1.82
C SER A 84 22.80 -38.24 2.55
N GLY A 85 21.85 -38.91 1.93
CA GLY A 85 21.32 -40.20 2.35
C GLY A 85 21.10 -41.08 1.13
N CYS A 86 21.60 -42.32 1.22
CA CYS A 86 21.54 -43.39 0.21
C CYS A 86 22.63 -43.36 -0.87
N ILE A 87 23.87 -43.72 -0.49
CA ILE A 87 24.55 -44.82 -1.17
C ILE A 87 25.04 -45.76 -0.06
N ASP A 88 24.27 -46.83 0.12
CA ASP A 88 24.55 -47.97 0.98
C ASP A 88 25.51 -48.88 0.18
N GLU A 89 26.77 -48.98 0.61
CA GLU A 89 27.76 -49.92 0.06
C GLU A 89 27.49 -51.33 0.61
N SER A 90 26.40 -51.93 0.17
CA SER A 90 26.12 -53.37 0.36
C SER A 90 25.73 -54.02 -0.97
N SER A 91 26.61 -53.95 -1.97
CA SER A 91 26.58 -54.86 -3.12
C SER A 91 27.90 -54.77 -3.86
N GLY A 92 28.73 -55.81 -3.68
CA GLY A 92 29.98 -55.95 -4.40
C GLY A 92 29.75 -56.15 -5.89
N PHE A 93 30.51 -55.41 -6.69
CA PHE A 93 31.17 -55.95 -7.88
C PHE A 93 32.41 -55.12 -8.15
N ALA A 94 33.56 -55.76 -7.93
CA ALA A 94 34.86 -55.24 -8.33
C ALA A 94 35.02 -55.34 -9.85
N CYS A 95 35.58 -54.29 -10.47
CA CYS A 95 36.41 -54.46 -11.65
C CYS A 95 37.52 -53.40 -11.70
N PHE A 96 38.69 -53.87 -11.25
CA PHE A 96 40.08 -53.48 -11.55
C PHE A 96 40.33 -52.48 -12.71
N ALA A 97 41.14 -51.45 -12.45
CA ALA A 97 42.44 -51.26 -13.12
C ALA A 97 43.22 -50.04 -12.57
N LEU A 98 44.23 -50.33 -11.74
CA LEU A 98 45.57 -49.72 -11.70
C LEU A 98 45.76 -48.34 -12.38
N LEU A 99 45.76 -47.26 -11.58
CA LEU A 99 46.53 -46.06 -11.87
C LEU A 99 47.24 -45.58 -10.59
N ASP A 100 48.52 -45.93 -10.54
CA ASP A 100 49.67 -45.40 -9.80
C ASP A 100 49.46 -44.15 -8.89
N PRO A 101 49.70 -44.24 -7.56
CA PRO A 101 49.63 -43.09 -6.64
C PRO A 101 50.72 -42.02 -6.85
N HIS A 102 51.70 -42.23 -7.72
CA HIS A 102 52.81 -41.29 -7.93
C HIS A 102 52.68 -40.32 -9.12
N ARG A 103 51.52 -40.25 -9.79
CA ARG A 103 51.32 -39.40 -11.00
C ARG A 103 50.25 -38.30 -10.95
N LEU A 104 49.73 -37.92 -9.78
CA LEU A 104 48.86 -36.75 -9.64
C LEU A 104 49.51 -35.60 -8.85
N ALA A 105 50.80 -35.39 -9.09
CA ALA A 105 51.55 -34.22 -8.62
C ALA A 105 51.78 -33.21 -9.75
N GLU A 106 50.80 -32.94 -10.62
CA GLU A 106 50.91 -31.86 -11.62
C GLU A 106 49.55 -31.42 -12.17
N SER A 107 48.71 -30.85 -11.30
CA SER A 107 47.65 -29.90 -11.70
C SER A 107 47.54 -28.86 -10.60
N ARG A 108 48.53 -27.97 -10.58
CA ARG A 108 48.65 -26.89 -9.62
C ARG A 108 47.82 -25.70 -10.11
N ALA A 109 46.50 -25.76 -9.89
CA ALA A 109 45.63 -24.58 -9.90
C ALA A 109 45.34 -24.06 -8.47
N ASP A 110 46.19 -24.41 -7.49
CA ASP A 110 46.08 -23.93 -6.11
C ASP A 110 47.02 -22.75 -5.86
N GLY A 111 46.63 -21.58 -6.35
CA GLY A 111 47.29 -20.32 -6.00
C GLY A 111 46.91 -19.87 -4.58
N PRO A 112 47.85 -19.38 -3.75
CA PRO A 112 47.57 -18.84 -2.41
C PRO A 112 46.56 -17.67 -2.42
N LEU A 113 46.35 -17.05 -3.57
CA LEU A 113 45.32 -16.03 -3.80
C LEU A 113 43.89 -16.59 -3.71
N VAL A 114 43.59 -17.74 -4.33
CA VAL A 114 42.23 -18.32 -4.32
C VAL A 114 41.83 -18.77 -2.91
N ARG A 115 42.79 -19.35 -2.18
CA ARG A 115 42.60 -19.79 -0.79
C ARG A 115 42.42 -18.61 0.17
N ARG A 116 43.12 -17.49 -0.05
CA ARG A 116 42.93 -16.23 0.68
C ARG A 116 41.57 -15.60 0.37
N SER A 117 41.12 -15.62 -0.88
CA SER A 117 39.81 -15.12 -1.29
C SER A 117 38.65 -15.91 -0.66
N LEU A 118 38.73 -17.24 -0.65
CA LEU A 118 37.71 -18.10 0.00
C LEU A 118 37.72 -17.94 1.53
N ALA A 119 38.89 -17.86 2.16
CA ALA A 119 39.02 -17.60 3.60
C ALA A 119 38.51 -16.20 3.98
N TRP A 120 38.70 -15.19 3.12
CA TRP A 120 38.16 -13.85 3.29
C TRP A 120 36.62 -13.82 3.25
N ILE A 121 36.00 -14.54 2.30
CA ILE A 121 34.54 -14.69 2.20
C ILE A 121 33.95 -15.38 3.45
N VAL A 122 34.60 -16.44 3.94
CA VAL A 122 34.15 -17.21 5.10
C VAL A 122 34.30 -16.42 6.41
N THR A 123 35.38 -15.63 6.56
CA THR A 123 35.60 -14.80 7.77
C THR A 123 34.72 -13.55 7.80
N HIS A 124 34.33 -13.00 6.64
CA HIS A 124 33.42 -11.86 6.59
C HIS A 124 31.93 -12.24 6.65
N ARG A 125 31.56 -13.52 6.55
CA ARG A 125 30.15 -13.99 6.65
C ARG A 125 29.37 -13.41 7.84
N GLY A 126 30.01 -13.27 9.00
CA GLY A 126 29.38 -12.69 10.20
C GLY A 126 29.11 -11.20 10.07
N GLN A 127 29.99 -10.46 9.39
CA GLN A 127 29.81 -9.04 9.09
C GLN A 127 28.73 -8.83 8.04
N TRP A 128 28.69 -9.68 7.01
CA TRP A 128 27.67 -9.59 5.94
C TRP A 128 26.26 -9.81 6.48
N LYS A 129 26.09 -10.75 7.42
CA LYS A 129 24.81 -10.89 8.15
C LYS A 129 24.46 -9.62 8.92
N ARG A 130 25.39 -9.04 9.69
CA ARG A 130 25.13 -7.79 10.44
C ARG A 130 24.70 -6.64 9.51
N TRP A 131 25.39 -6.46 8.39
CA TRP A 131 25.04 -5.43 7.40
C TRP A 131 23.70 -5.70 6.70
N GLY A 132 23.39 -6.97 6.38
CA GLY A 132 22.10 -7.37 5.83
C GLY A 132 20.93 -7.09 6.78
N TRP A 133 21.11 -7.35 8.06
CA TRP A 133 20.13 -7.03 9.10
C TRP A 133 19.95 -5.52 9.30
N ALA A 134 21.04 -4.76 9.32
CA ALA A 134 20.97 -3.31 9.37
C ALA A 134 20.25 -2.73 8.13
N ALA A 135 20.51 -3.27 6.94
CA ALA A 135 19.83 -2.88 5.71
C ALA A 135 18.33 -3.24 5.72
N LEU A 136 17.97 -4.40 6.28
CA LEU A 136 16.57 -4.79 6.45
C LEU A 136 15.84 -3.86 7.43
N LEU A 137 16.41 -3.63 8.62
CA LEU A 137 15.82 -2.74 9.61
C LEU A 137 15.70 -1.31 9.06
N GLY A 138 16.77 -0.80 8.44
CA GLY A 138 16.76 0.52 7.80
C GLY A 138 15.69 0.66 6.72
N SER A 139 15.56 -0.34 5.83
CA SER A 139 14.54 -0.31 4.77
C SER A 139 13.12 -0.44 5.32
N CYS A 140 12.88 -1.26 6.33
CA CYS A 140 11.59 -1.32 7.03
C CYS A 140 11.25 0.01 7.73
N THR A 141 12.20 0.64 8.41
CA THR A 141 11.99 1.94 9.06
C THR A 141 11.67 3.04 8.04
N ILE A 142 12.41 3.10 6.92
CA ILE A 142 12.12 4.04 5.84
C ILE A 142 10.72 3.79 5.26
N ALA A 143 10.38 2.54 4.96
CA ALA A 143 9.08 2.21 4.38
C ALA A 143 7.92 2.56 5.34
N LEU A 144 8.07 2.30 6.64
CA LEU A 144 7.11 2.70 7.66
C LEU A 144 6.98 4.22 7.74
N ALA A 145 8.09 4.96 7.75
CA ALA A 145 8.08 6.42 7.80
C ALA A 145 7.40 7.04 6.57
N LEU A 146 7.47 6.39 5.40
CA LEU A 146 6.81 6.84 4.18
C LEU A 146 5.30 6.54 4.17
N GLU A 147 4.85 5.41 4.73
CA GLU A 147 3.42 5.05 4.73
C GLU A 147 2.66 5.65 5.91
N SER A 148 3.24 5.68 7.11
CA SER A 148 2.56 6.08 8.36
C SER A 148 1.85 7.44 8.31
N PRO A 149 2.41 8.52 7.72
CA PRO A 149 1.72 9.81 7.65
C PRO A 149 0.35 9.73 6.97
N HIS A 150 0.20 8.86 5.97
CA HIS A 150 -1.06 8.66 5.23
C HIS A 150 -2.12 7.89 6.03
N HIS A 151 -1.77 7.40 7.22
CA HIS A 151 -2.70 6.76 8.14
C HIS A 151 -3.03 7.65 9.35
N LEU A 152 -2.40 8.82 9.50
CA LEU A 152 -2.70 9.73 10.60
C LEU A 152 -3.95 10.57 10.29
N ARG A 153 -4.50 11.19 11.33
CA ARG A 153 -5.59 12.17 11.19
C ARG A 153 -4.98 13.56 11.03
N TRP A 154 -5.66 14.41 10.27
CA TRP A 154 -5.35 15.82 10.15
C TRP A 154 -6.46 16.64 10.80
N ASN A 155 -6.09 17.81 11.30
CA ASN A 155 -7.06 18.81 11.74
C ASN A 155 -7.11 19.89 10.68
N LEU A 156 -8.34 20.27 10.31
CA LEU A 156 -8.59 21.44 9.49
C LEU A 156 -8.50 22.69 10.37
N SER A 157 -8.16 23.80 9.73
CA SER A 157 -8.25 25.11 10.35
C SER A 157 -9.74 25.50 10.46
N PRO A 158 -10.13 26.29 11.48
CA PRO A 158 -11.50 26.77 11.59
C PRO A 158 -11.94 27.52 10.33
N ALA A 159 -13.12 27.17 9.81
CA ALA A 159 -13.74 27.83 8.68
C ALA A 159 -14.68 28.95 9.16
N PRO A 160 -14.72 30.10 8.47
CA PRO A 160 -15.53 31.24 8.89
C PRO A 160 -17.04 30.97 8.73
N ASN A 161 -17.42 30.13 7.76
CA ASN A 161 -18.80 29.81 7.44
C ASN A 161 -19.06 28.31 7.57
N ARG A 162 -20.27 27.94 8.00
CA ARG A 162 -20.74 26.55 8.07
C ARG A 162 -21.17 26.01 6.69
N ARG A 163 -20.29 26.15 5.69
CA ARG A 163 -20.53 25.72 4.32
C ARG A 163 -19.53 24.66 3.89
N LEU A 164 -19.98 23.68 3.13
CA LEU A 164 -19.16 22.62 2.55
C LEU A 164 -19.53 22.45 1.08
N THR A 165 -18.55 22.48 0.19
CA THR A 165 -18.75 22.06 -1.20
C THR A 165 -18.26 20.62 -1.36
N VAL A 166 -19.06 19.78 -1.99
CA VAL A 166 -18.70 18.40 -2.29
C VAL A 166 -18.60 18.24 -3.80
N ILE A 167 -17.44 17.79 -4.28
CA ILE A 167 -17.22 17.39 -5.67
C ILE A 167 -17.09 15.89 -5.66
N GLY A 168 -18.06 15.18 -6.23
CA GLY A 168 -18.19 13.73 -6.05
C GLY A 168 -18.65 12.98 -7.29
N ASP A 169 -18.66 11.65 -7.22
CA ASP A 169 -19.20 10.79 -8.28
C ASP A 169 -20.55 10.15 -7.89
N SER A 170 -20.80 8.89 -8.28
CA SER A 170 -22.01 8.14 -7.94
C SER A 170 -22.13 7.81 -6.45
N ILE A 171 -21.03 7.72 -5.69
CA ILE A 171 -21.09 7.51 -4.22
C ILE A 171 -21.77 8.72 -3.55
N THR A 172 -21.53 9.91 -4.09
CA THR A 172 -22.13 11.16 -3.63
C THR A 172 -23.50 11.43 -4.26
N ALA A 173 -23.60 11.34 -5.59
CA ALA A 173 -24.82 11.61 -6.32
C ALA A 173 -25.93 10.59 -6.02
N GLY A 174 -25.57 9.43 -5.46
CA GLY A 174 -26.47 8.33 -5.17
C GLY A 174 -26.96 7.61 -6.42
N THR A 175 -27.55 6.43 -6.23
CA THR A 175 -28.29 5.78 -7.30
C THR A 175 -29.62 6.50 -7.48
N GLY A 176 -30.06 6.73 -8.72
CA GLY A 176 -31.27 7.51 -9.05
C GLY A 176 -32.59 7.03 -8.43
N THR A 177 -32.55 5.97 -7.62
CA THR A 177 -33.63 5.46 -6.78
C THR A 177 -33.83 6.24 -5.49
N LEU A 178 -32.85 7.02 -5.03
CA LEU A 178 -32.93 7.78 -3.77
C LEU A 178 -33.20 9.27 -4.01
N ASP A 179 -34.13 9.80 -3.22
CA ASP A 179 -34.40 11.24 -3.15
C ASP A 179 -33.14 11.98 -2.70
N ALA A 180 -32.93 13.21 -3.20
CA ALA A 180 -31.78 14.03 -2.83
C ALA A 180 -31.65 14.24 -1.31
N SER A 181 -32.78 14.32 -0.59
CA SER A 181 -32.81 14.46 0.88
C SER A 181 -32.27 13.24 1.64
N GLN A 182 -32.21 12.08 1.00
CA GLN A 182 -31.74 10.82 1.56
C GLN A 182 -30.27 10.53 1.24
N ARG A 183 -29.63 11.38 0.45
CA ARG A 183 -28.20 11.27 0.14
C ARG A 183 -27.36 11.85 1.25
N TRP A 184 -26.14 11.34 1.38
CA TRP A 184 -25.26 11.69 2.48
C TRP A 184 -24.96 13.20 2.58
N PRO A 185 -24.85 14.00 1.49
CA PRO A 185 -24.63 15.45 1.61
C PRO A 185 -25.79 16.14 2.32
N ALA A 186 -27.04 15.76 1.99
CA ALA A 186 -28.24 16.31 2.61
C ALA A 186 -28.44 15.83 4.05
N ILE A 187 -28.08 14.56 4.35
CA ILE A 187 -28.08 14.03 5.72
C ILE A 187 -27.08 14.80 6.58
N LEU A 188 -25.85 14.98 6.09
CA LEU A 188 -24.79 15.74 6.75
C LEU A 188 -25.24 17.18 7.02
N ALA A 189 -25.80 17.85 6.00
CA ALA A 189 -26.33 19.21 6.11
C ALA A 189 -27.34 19.35 7.26
N ARG A 190 -28.34 18.48 7.31
CA ARG A 190 -29.38 18.51 8.36
C ARG A 190 -28.85 18.16 9.74
N ARG A 191 -27.96 17.17 9.85
CA ARG A 191 -27.48 16.67 11.16
C ARG A 191 -26.54 17.64 11.86
N HIS A 192 -25.78 18.43 11.09
CA HIS A 192 -24.72 19.28 11.63
C HIS A 192 -24.93 20.78 11.35
N ASP A 193 -26.12 21.17 10.91
CA ASP A 193 -26.46 22.56 10.56
C ASP A 193 -25.40 23.17 9.62
N LEU A 194 -25.18 22.48 8.50
CA LEU A 194 -24.27 22.89 7.44
C LEU A 194 -25.06 23.21 6.17
N THR A 195 -24.61 24.22 5.43
CA THR A 195 -25.02 24.41 4.03
C THR A 195 -24.10 23.59 3.14
N VAL A 196 -24.61 22.51 2.55
CA VAL A 196 -23.81 21.64 1.67
C VAL A 196 -24.17 21.91 0.22
N GLN A 197 -23.18 22.34 -0.57
CA GLN A 197 -23.26 22.46 -2.02
C GLN A 197 -22.80 21.14 -2.64
N ASP A 198 -23.72 20.40 -3.26
CA ASP A 198 -23.44 19.13 -3.92
C ASP A 198 -23.18 19.36 -5.43
N ILE A 199 -21.94 19.14 -5.87
CA ILE A 199 -21.48 19.17 -7.26
C ILE A 199 -21.07 17.76 -7.70
N SER A 200 -21.88 16.75 -7.38
CA SER A 200 -21.64 15.37 -7.80
C SER A 200 -22.52 14.92 -8.96
N HIS A 201 -21.95 14.06 -9.82
CA HIS A 201 -22.71 13.37 -10.86
C HIS A 201 -22.26 11.91 -10.95
N ALA A 202 -23.24 11.01 -11.09
CA ALA A 202 -22.97 9.59 -11.23
C ALA A 202 -22.14 9.31 -12.49
N GLY A 203 -21.03 8.58 -12.32
CA GLY A 203 -20.11 8.23 -13.40
C GLY A 203 -19.08 9.31 -13.75
N ASP A 204 -19.01 10.41 -13.00
CA ASP A 204 -17.99 11.43 -13.26
C ASP A 204 -16.58 10.87 -13.02
N THR A 205 -15.72 11.05 -14.03
CA THR A 205 -14.28 11.00 -13.89
C THR A 205 -13.75 12.36 -13.43
N VAL A 206 -12.49 12.43 -13.02
CA VAL A 206 -11.84 13.70 -12.66
C VAL A 206 -11.95 14.75 -13.78
N SER A 207 -11.79 14.32 -15.05
CA SER A 207 -11.89 15.21 -16.21
C SER A 207 -13.31 15.71 -16.47
N LEU A 208 -14.33 14.90 -16.19
CA LEU A 208 -15.73 15.32 -16.31
C LEU A 208 -16.13 16.28 -15.19
N ALA A 209 -15.76 15.97 -13.94
CA ALA A 209 -16.01 16.83 -12.80
C ALA A 209 -15.37 18.22 -12.97
N MET A 210 -14.17 18.30 -13.57
CA MET A 210 -13.54 19.57 -13.91
C MET A 210 -14.42 20.47 -14.80
N LYS A 211 -15.10 19.89 -15.80
CA LYS A 211 -16.02 20.64 -16.67
C LYS A 211 -17.26 21.12 -15.91
N ARG A 212 -17.68 20.42 -14.86
CA ARG A 212 -18.80 20.85 -14.01
C ARG A 212 -18.49 22.11 -13.22
N LEU A 213 -17.21 22.32 -12.87
CA LEU A 213 -16.78 23.54 -12.18
C LEU A 213 -16.88 24.81 -13.04
N ASP A 214 -17.08 24.68 -14.35
CA ASP A 214 -17.37 25.82 -15.24
C ASP A 214 -18.79 26.36 -15.05
N THR A 215 -19.74 25.47 -14.76
CA THR A 215 -21.15 25.82 -14.57
C THR A 215 -21.54 25.98 -13.10
N SER A 216 -20.78 25.36 -12.19
CA SER A 216 -21.06 25.32 -10.75
C SER A 216 -19.84 25.83 -9.98
N PRO A 217 -19.73 27.15 -9.75
CA PRO A 217 -18.60 27.70 -8.99
C PRO A 217 -18.64 27.23 -7.53
N ILE A 218 -17.45 27.10 -6.93
CA ILE A 218 -17.29 26.63 -5.55
C ILE A 218 -17.63 27.74 -4.58
N GLU A 219 -18.60 27.49 -3.71
CA GLU A 219 -19.17 28.48 -2.80
C GLU A 219 -18.67 28.40 -1.34
N ALA A 220 -17.95 27.33 -0.99
CA ALA A 220 -17.45 27.09 0.37
C ALA A 220 -15.93 27.21 0.51
N ASP A 221 -15.49 27.56 1.71
CA ASP A 221 -14.09 27.59 2.12
C ASP A 221 -13.53 26.19 2.42
N VAL A 222 -14.41 25.21 2.64
CA VAL A 222 -14.05 23.80 2.80
C VAL A 222 -14.63 23.03 1.63
N VAL A 223 -13.77 22.27 0.93
CA VAL A 223 -14.15 21.46 -0.22
C VAL A 223 -13.79 20.00 0.05
N LEU A 224 -14.76 19.10 -0.10
CA LEU A 224 -14.52 17.65 -0.10
C LEU A 224 -14.49 17.15 -1.55
N ILE A 225 -13.46 16.39 -1.90
CA ILE A 225 -13.31 15.72 -3.20
C ILE A 225 -13.40 14.22 -3.01
N GLU A 226 -14.36 13.60 -3.69
CA GLU A 226 -14.62 12.17 -3.73
C GLU A 226 -14.69 11.74 -5.21
N LEU A 227 -13.53 11.64 -5.85
CA LEU A 227 -13.41 11.37 -7.28
C LEU A 227 -12.27 10.39 -7.57
N GLY A 228 -12.33 9.77 -8.75
CA GLY A 228 -11.29 8.91 -9.29
C GLY A 228 -11.63 7.42 -9.24
N GLY A 229 -12.75 7.04 -8.62
CA GLY A 229 -13.26 5.66 -8.68
C GLY A 229 -13.56 5.24 -10.12
N ASN A 230 -14.23 6.10 -10.89
CA ASN A 230 -14.53 5.85 -12.30
C ASN A 230 -13.29 5.88 -13.20
N ASP A 231 -12.28 6.67 -12.87
CA ASP A 231 -10.99 6.66 -13.58
C ASP A 231 -10.24 5.33 -13.34
N LEU A 232 -10.28 4.83 -12.11
CA LEU A 232 -9.65 3.57 -11.71
C LEU A 232 -10.34 2.34 -12.30
N LEU A 233 -11.68 2.33 -12.37
CA LEU A 233 -12.47 1.21 -12.87
C LEU A 233 -12.77 1.29 -14.37
N GLY A 234 -12.63 2.49 -14.95
CA GLY A 234 -12.85 2.76 -16.36
C GLY A 234 -11.60 2.52 -17.22
N SER A 235 -11.50 3.27 -18.32
CA SER A 235 -10.41 3.17 -19.29
C SER A 235 -9.29 4.21 -19.08
N THR A 236 -9.40 5.08 -18.08
CA THR A 236 -8.42 6.13 -17.81
C THR A 236 -7.15 5.50 -17.24
N ASN A 237 -6.01 5.67 -17.92
CA ASN A 237 -4.72 5.23 -17.36
C ASN A 237 -4.25 6.18 -16.25
N SER A 238 -3.30 5.72 -15.42
CA SER A 238 -2.81 6.48 -14.26
C SER A 238 -2.16 7.83 -14.61
N HIS A 239 -1.59 7.97 -15.81
CA HIS A 239 -0.97 9.22 -16.25
C HIS A 239 -2.03 10.28 -16.59
N ASP A 240 -3.06 9.91 -17.35
CA ASP A 240 -4.17 10.81 -17.66
C ASP A 240 -4.94 11.20 -16.39
N PHE A 241 -5.19 10.24 -15.50
CA PHE A 241 -5.76 10.52 -14.19
C PHE A 241 -4.91 11.54 -13.41
N ALA A 242 -3.59 11.36 -13.34
CA ALA A 242 -2.70 12.28 -12.64
C ALA A 242 -2.69 13.68 -13.26
N ARG A 243 -2.70 13.78 -14.59
CA ARG A 243 -2.78 15.06 -15.31
C ARG A 243 -4.08 15.79 -14.98
N ASP A 244 -5.20 15.08 -15.08
CA ASP A 244 -6.52 15.67 -14.89
C ASP A 244 -6.74 16.04 -13.42
N LEU A 245 -6.22 15.23 -12.49
CA LEU A 245 -6.26 15.54 -11.05
C LEU A 245 -5.39 16.75 -10.71
N ASP A 246 -4.21 16.89 -11.33
CA ASP A 246 -3.35 18.05 -11.12
C ASP A 246 -4.04 19.35 -11.53
N ALA A 247 -4.71 19.33 -12.69
CA ALA A 247 -5.47 20.48 -13.18
C ALA A 247 -6.71 20.76 -12.31
N LEU A 248 -7.39 19.73 -11.78
CA LEU A 248 -8.53 19.91 -10.88
C LEU A 248 -8.07 20.57 -9.58
N LEU A 249 -7.03 20.02 -8.95
CA LEU A 249 -6.52 20.55 -7.69
C LEU A 249 -5.95 21.95 -7.85
N ALA A 250 -5.30 22.27 -8.97
CA ALA A 250 -4.83 23.63 -9.26
C ALA A 250 -5.96 24.67 -9.29
N ARG A 251 -7.18 24.27 -9.67
CA ARG A 251 -8.35 25.14 -9.71
C ARG A 251 -9.06 25.23 -8.35
N VAL A 252 -9.09 24.12 -7.60
CA VAL A 252 -9.86 24.00 -6.36
C VAL A 252 -9.07 24.47 -5.15
N ALA A 253 -7.77 24.18 -5.08
CA ALA A 253 -6.90 24.51 -3.96
C ALA A 253 -6.37 25.95 -4.07
N THR A 254 -7.18 26.90 -3.62
CA THR A 254 -6.77 28.32 -3.47
C THR A 254 -6.36 28.60 -2.02
N PRO A 255 -5.58 29.67 -1.74
CA PRO A 255 -5.12 29.98 -0.39
C PRO A 255 -6.23 30.10 0.67
N GLU A 256 -7.43 30.48 0.24
CA GLU A 256 -8.61 30.65 1.10
C GLU A 256 -9.40 29.34 1.29
N ARG A 257 -9.09 28.29 0.53
CA ARG A 257 -9.84 27.03 0.53
C ARG A 257 -9.06 25.88 1.14
N GLN A 258 -9.69 25.22 2.09
CA GLN A 258 -9.22 23.97 2.66
C GLN A 258 -9.84 22.81 1.89
N VAL A 259 -9.01 22.09 1.16
CA VAL A 259 -9.46 20.96 0.35
C VAL A 259 -9.14 19.66 1.08
N VAL A 260 -10.15 18.81 1.23
CA VAL A 260 -10.04 17.43 1.71
C VAL A 260 -10.36 16.50 0.56
N MET A 261 -9.43 15.62 0.20
CA MET A 261 -9.65 14.61 -0.84
C MET A 261 -9.67 13.22 -0.21
N LEU A 262 -10.63 12.38 -0.58
CA LEU A 262 -10.64 10.98 -0.16
C LEU A 262 -9.62 10.19 -0.98
N GLU A 263 -8.69 9.51 -0.31
CA GLU A 263 -7.77 8.58 -0.97
C GLU A 263 -8.53 7.35 -1.46
N LEU A 264 -8.26 6.94 -2.69
CA LEU A 264 -8.93 5.79 -3.30
C LEU A 264 -8.49 4.47 -2.64
N PRO A 265 -9.42 3.56 -2.31
CA PRO A 265 -9.07 2.19 -2.01
C PRO A 265 -8.61 1.50 -3.30
N LEU A 266 -7.36 1.06 -3.33
CA LEU A 266 -6.75 0.53 -4.55
C LEU A 266 -6.78 -1.00 -4.56
N PRO A 267 -7.24 -1.62 -5.67
CA PRO A 267 -6.94 -3.01 -5.97
C PRO A 267 -5.42 -3.25 -6.07
N PRO A 268 -4.97 -4.51 -5.95
CA PRO A 268 -3.59 -4.87 -6.22
C PRO A 268 -3.12 -4.33 -7.58
N PHE A 269 -1.87 -3.87 -7.63
CA PHE A 269 -1.21 -3.33 -8.84
C PHE A 269 -1.73 -1.97 -9.35
N CYS A 270 -2.70 -1.35 -8.70
CA CYS A 270 -3.19 0.00 -9.03
C CYS A 270 -2.49 1.13 -8.23
N ASN A 271 -1.32 0.87 -7.65
CA ASN A 271 -0.63 1.79 -6.72
C ASN A 271 -0.23 3.14 -7.35
N GLU A 272 -0.19 3.24 -8.69
CA GLU A 272 0.09 4.51 -9.37
C GLU A 272 -0.97 5.59 -9.12
N TYR A 273 -2.25 5.21 -9.05
CA TYR A 273 -3.33 6.17 -8.79
C TYR A 273 -3.17 6.78 -7.39
N GLY A 274 -2.89 5.95 -6.38
CA GLY A 274 -2.58 6.43 -5.03
C GLY A 274 -1.32 7.27 -4.95
N ARG A 275 -0.26 6.90 -5.68
CA ARG A 275 0.97 7.71 -5.76
C ARG A 275 0.68 9.08 -6.36
N ALA A 276 -0.13 9.14 -7.41
CA ALA A 276 -0.57 10.39 -8.01
C ALA A 276 -1.36 11.23 -7.00
N GLN A 277 -2.36 10.66 -6.32
CA GLN A 277 -3.13 11.37 -5.29
C GLN A 277 -2.23 11.94 -4.18
N ARG A 278 -1.31 11.14 -3.62
CA ARG A 278 -0.41 11.58 -2.55
C ARG A 278 0.53 12.69 -2.99
N ARG A 279 1.16 12.53 -4.16
CA ARG A 279 2.08 13.54 -4.72
C ARG A 279 1.36 14.86 -5.01
N LEU A 280 0.18 14.79 -5.61
CA LEU A 280 -0.59 15.98 -5.98
C LEU A 280 -1.25 16.64 -4.77
N ALA A 281 -1.68 15.85 -3.78
CA ALA A 281 -2.16 16.39 -2.53
C ALA A 281 -1.07 17.20 -1.82
N HIS A 282 0.16 16.67 -1.75
CA HIS A 282 1.30 17.41 -1.23
C HIS A 282 1.62 18.66 -2.06
N LYS A 283 1.60 18.56 -3.40
CA LYS A 283 1.88 19.68 -4.32
C LYS A 283 0.92 20.86 -4.10
N HIS A 284 -0.35 20.58 -3.85
CA HIS A 284 -1.42 21.58 -3.77
C HIS A 284 -1.86 21.90 -2.32
N GLY A 285 -1.20 21.35 -1.31
CA GLY A 285 -1.57 21.57 0.10
C GLY A 285 -2.93 20.97 0.48
N VAL A 286 -3.37 19.92 -0.22
CA VAL A 286 -4.65 19.24 0.01
C VAL A 286 -4.50 18.22 1.12
N VAL A 287 -5.48 18.16 2.02
CA VAL A 287 -5.56 17.12 3.04
C VAL A 287 -6.08 15.84 2.39
N LEU A 288 -5.25 14.79 2.36
CA LEU A 288 -5.63 13.51 1.76
C LEU A 288 -6.17 12.56 2.82
N ALA A 289 -7.49 12.46 2.97
CA ALA A 289 -8.13 11.56 3.93
C ALA A 289 -7.79 10.09 3.63
N PRO A 290 -7.42 9.27 4.64
CA PRO A 290 -6.87 7.94 4.41
C PRO A 290 -7.91 7.00 3.78
N LYS A 291 -7.47 6.12 2.87
CA LYS A 291 -8.37 5.21 2.12
C LYS A 291 -9.32 4.36 2.98
N ARG A 292 -8.94 4.08 4.24
CA ARG A 292 -9.77 3.33 5.20
C ARG A 292 -11.12 3.99 5.50
N TYR A 293 -11.25 5.31 5.37
CA TYR A 293 -12.51 6.01 5.65
C TYR A 293 -13.54 5.66 4.59
N LEU A 294 -13.21 5.87 3.31
CA LEU A 294 -14.08 5.44 2.21
C LEU A 294 -14.30 3.93 2.23
N LEU A 295 -13.25 3.15 2.48
CA LEU A 295 -13.37 1.69 2.56
C LEU A 295 -14.29 1.23 3.70
N SER A 296 -14.32 1.93 4.84
CA SER A 296 -15.19 1.57 5.96
C SER A 296 -16.68 1.74 5.63
N VAL A 297 -17.00 2.61 4.66
CA VAL A 297 -18.36 2.83 4.16
C VAL A 297 -18.74 1.79 3.12
N ILE A 298 -17.87 1.45 2.17
CA ILE A 298 -18.19 0.52 1.08
C ILE A 298 -17.97 -0.97 1.42
N ALA A 299 -17.19 -1.28 2.45
CA ALA A 299 -16.90 -2.66 2.84
C ALA A 299 -18.10 -3.47 3.39
N PRO A 300 -18.98 -2.90 4.24
CA PRO A 300 -20.14 -3.60 4.77
C PRO A 300 -21.12 -3.97 3.65
N SER A 301 -21.54 -5.23 3.58
CA SER A 301 -22.46 -5.69 2.53
C SER A 301 -23.84 -5.03 2.59
N THR A 302 -24.22 -4.45 3.73
CA THR A 302 -25.48 -3.72 3.90
C THR A 302 -25.37 -2.25 3.48
N ALA A 303 -24.16 -1.75 3.26
CA ALA A 303 -23.92 -0.35 2.91
C ALA A 303 -23.88 -0.11 1.41
N THR A 304 -23.73 -1.16 0.58
CA THR A 304 -23.67 -1.05 -0.88
C THR A 304 -24.65 -2.00 -1.59
N LEU A 305 -25.20 -1.58 -2.73
CA LEU A 305 -26.08 -2.39 -3.58
C LEU A 305 -25.30 -3.39 -4.44
N ASP A 306 -24.15 -2.96 -4.97
CA ASP A 306 -23.35 -3.70 -5.96
C ASP A 306 -21.85 -3.61 -5.66
N THR A 307 -21.49 -3.54 -4.37
CA THR A 307 -20.14 -3.36 -3.81
C THR A 307 -19.56 -1.95 -3.84
N ILE A 308 -20.18 -1.00 -4.54
CA ILE A 308 -19.70 0.39 -4.59
C ILE A 308 -20.84 1.39 -4.37
N HIS A 309 -22.00 1.20 -5.00
CA HIS A 309 -23.10 2.15 -4.90
C HIS A 309 -23.81 2.05 -3.56
N LEU A 310 -23.96 3.18 -2.87
CA LEU A 310 -24.47 3.20 -1.50
C LEU A 310 -25.96 2.85 -1.40
N THR A 311 -26.31 2.05 -0.39
CA THR A 311 -27.68 1.94 0.10
C THR A 311 -28.02 3.15 0.96
N ARG A 312 -29.27 3.26 1.42
CA ARG A 312 -29.65 4.26 2.44
C ARG A 312 -28.76 4.18 3.69
N ASN A 313 -28.46 2.96 4.16
CA ASN A 313 -27.57 2.76 5.30
C ASN A 313 -26.13 3.19 4.98
N GLY A 314 -25.67 2.95 3.75
CA GLY A 314 -24.38 3.46 3.26
C GLY A 314 -24.31 4.98 3.29
N HIS A 315 -25.36 5.68 2.86
CA HIS A 315 -25.40 7.15 2.92
C HIS A 315 -25.37 7.69 4.37
N GLU A 316 -26.03 7.03 5.31
CA GLU A 316 -25.94 7.38 6.74
C GLU A 316 -24.51 7.21 7.28
N GLN A 317 -23.85 6.10 6.94
CA GLN A 317 -22.46 5.85 7.34
C GLN A 317 -21.48 6.82 6.67
N MET A 318 -21.72 7.18 5.40
CA MET A 318 -20.90 8.15 4.68
C MET A 318 -21.01 9.54 5.32
N ALA A 319 -22.22 9.97 5.70
CA ALA A 319 -22.42 11.25 6.38
C ALA A 319 -21.63 11.32 7.70
N GLU A 320 -21.67 10.27 8.52
CA GLU A 320 -20.87 10.21 9.76
C GLU A 320 -19.37 10.20 9.48
N THR A 321 -18.95 9.42 8.47
CA THR A 321 -17.54 9.31 8.08
C THR A 321 -16.98 10.63 7.60
N VAL A 322 -17.71 11.36 6.76
CA VAL A 322 -17.33 12.69 6.28
C VAL A 322 -17.33 13.68 7.43
N TRP A 323 -18.32 13.65 8.32
CA TRP A 323 -18.32 14.52 9.50
C TRP A 323 -17.06 14.35 10.34
N MET A 324 -16.60 13.12 10.59
CA MET A 324 -15.35 12.88 11.30
C MET A 324 -14.12 13.53 10.64
N LEU A 325 -14.13 13.71 9.32
CA LEU A 325 -13.04 14.33 8.57
C LEU A 325 -13.11 15.86 8.60
N VAL A 326 -14.30 16.44 8.51
CA VAL A 326 -14.47 17.90 8.36
C VAL A 326 -14.86 18.62 9.64
N ALA A 327 -15.28 17.91 10.70
CA ALA A 327 -15.79 18.51 11.93
C ALA A 327 -14.82 19.49 12.60
N SER A 328 -13.49 19.27 12.47
CA SER A 328 -12.48 20.16 13.04
C SER A 328 -12.51 21.57 12.44
N ALA A 329 -13.02 21.74 11.21
CA ALA A 329 -13.20 23.06 10.60
C ALA A 329 -14.39 23.84 11.16
N TYR A 330 -15.36 23.17 11.80
CA TYR A 330 -16.65 23.78 12.19
C TYR A 330 -16.90 23.75 13.70
N ARG A 331 -15.85 23.51 14.47
CA ARG A 331 -15.83 23.52 15.94
C ARG A 331 -15.09 24.73 16.46
#